data_AF-A0A7X0VIM6-F1
#
_entry.id   AF-A0A7X0VIM6-F1
#
_cell.length_a   1.000
_cell.length_b   1.000
_cell.length_c   1.000
_cell.angle_alpha   90.00
_cell.angle_beta   90.00
_cell.angle_gamma   90.00
#
_symmetry.space_group_name_H-M   'P 1'
#
loop_
_entity.id
_entity.type
_entity.pdbx_description
1 polymer ?
#
loop_
_entity_poly.entity_id
_entity_poly.type
_entity_poly.pdbx_seq_one_letter_code
_entity_poly.pdbx_strand_id
1 'polypeptide(L)'
;MKQPCALRHLLAHTHGLREADGVYIREFAPGASWAYRSPGIAMPIALVRRLSGLTLREYAERFFFEPYRLRHTGWRTAHHPHLIYNICDGQAGWVGPNESPDGDQSNLFASVGDLARWGTSICGKAGRRTGSRCRLASSNGSSRSRRRFRSRRPGRGTA
;
A
#
# COMPACT_ATOMS: atom_id res chain seq x y z
N MET A 1 -27.04 19.79 3.91
CA MET A 1 -26.21 18.86 4.69
C MET A 1 -24.81 18.83 4.10
N LYS A 2 -23.74 19.12 4.87
CA LYS A 2 -22.36 19.01 4.35
C LYS A 2 -22.00 17.53 4.22
N GLN A 3 -21.51 17.09 3.05
CA GLN A 3 -21.13 15.70 2.85
C GLN A 3 -19.96 15.30 3.78
N PRO A 4 -20.00 14.10 4.40
CA PRO A 4 -18.93 13.65 5.29
C PRO A 4 -17.67 13.26 4.51
N CYS A 5 -16.50 13.56 5.08
CA CYS A 5 -15.21 13.18 4.50
C CYS A 5 -14.86 11.74 4.91
N ALA A 6 -14.90 10.80 3.95
CA ALA A 6 -14.47 9.42 4.13
C ALA A 6 -12.98 9.20 3.77
N LEU A 7 -12.41 8.08 4.22
CA LEU A 7 -11.02 7.67 3.93
C LEU A 7 -10.69 7.68 2.43
N ARG A 8 -11.64 7.24 1.58
CA ARG A 8 -11.47 7.27 0.12
C ARG A 8 -11.17 8.67 -0.43
N HIS A 9 -11.71 9.73 0.20
CA HIS A 9 -11.46 11.09 -0.26
C HIS A 9 -10.05 11.56 0.11
N LEU A 10 -9.50 11.08 1.24
CA LEU A 10 -8.08 11.31 1.58
C LEU A 10 -7.19 10.62 0.55
N LEU A 11 -7.39 9.32 0.34
CA LEU A 11 -6.56 8.50 -0.56
C LEU A 11 -6.61 8.97 -2.02
N ALA A 12 -7.74 9.51 -2.47
CA ALA A 12 -7.92 10.00 -3.83
C ALA A 12 -7.63 11.51 -3.99
N HIS A 13 -7.18 12.20 -2.94
CA HIS A 13 -6.98 13.67 -2.96
C HIS A 13 -8.22 14.48 -3.37
N THR A 14 -9.41 14.01 -2.98
CA THR A 14 -10.70 14.68 -3.18
C THR A 14 -11.31 15.18 -1.86
N HIS A 15 -10.51 15.26 -0.79
CA HIS A 15 -10.97 15.64 0.56
C HIS A 15 -11.21 17.15 0.75
N GLY A 16 -10.61 18.00 -0.10
CA GLY A 16 -10.78 19.45 -0.07
C GLY A 16 -10.18 20.15 1.16
N LEU A 17 -9.13 19.57 1.76
CA LEU A 17 -8.41 20.15 2.89
C LEU A 17 -7.05 20.67 2.44
N ARG A 18 -6.65 21.82 2.96
CA ARG A 18 -5.29 22.36 2.83
C ARG A 18 -4.78 22.71 4.22
N GLU A 19 -3.49 22.50 4.41
CA GLU A 19 -2.80 22.98 5.61
C GLU A 19 -2.27 24.41 5.35
N ALA A 20 -2.54 25.30 6.29
CA ALA A 20 -2.04 26.66 6.31
C ALA A 20 -1.68 27.00 7.76
N ASP A 21 -0.43 27.36 8.02
CA ASP A 21 0.04 27.77 9.36
C ASP A 21 -0.31 26.77 10.47
N GLY A 22 -0.17 25.46 10.17
CA GLY A 22 -0.48 24.37 11.11
C GLY A 22 -1.98 24.09 11.30
N VAL A 23 -2.86 24.78 10.57
CA VAL A 23 -4.31 24.61 10.66
C VAL A 23 -4.86 24.02 9.36
N TYR A 24 -5.79 23.08 9.48
CA TYR A 24 -6.51 22.53 8.32
C TYR A 24 -7.72 23.41 7.94
N ILE A 25 -7.65 23.98 6.74
CA ILE A 25 -8.69 24.80 6.13
C ILE A 25 -9.38 23.99 5.02
N ARG A 26 -10.67 24.22 4.81
CA ARG A 26 -11.45 23.57 3.75
C ARG A 26 -11.55 24.45 2.51
N GLU A 27 -11.01 23.96 1.40
CA GLU A 27 -11.05 24.62 0.09
C GLU A 27 -12.34 24.28 -0.68
N PHE A 28 -12.81 23.03 -0.58
CA PHE A 28 -14.04 22.57 -1.23
C PHE A 28 -14.66 21.40 -0.46
N ALA A 29 -15.91 21.05 -0.81
CA ALA A 29 -16.60 19.91 -0.20
C ALA A 29 -15.96 18.57 -0.61
N PRO A 30 -15.90 17.55 0.26
CA PRO A 30 -15.35 16.24 -0.11
C PRO A 30 -16.01 15.67 -1.37
N GLY A 31 -15.21 15.22 -2.33
CA GLY A 31 -15.68 14.67 -3.61
C GLY A 31 -16.05 15.71 -4.68
N ALA A 32 -16.07 17.00 -4.37
CA ALA A 32 -16.48 18.04 -5.31
C ALA A 32 -15.37 18.45 -6.31
N SER A 33 -14.10 18.23 -5.96
CA SER A 33 -12.94 18.54 -6.80
C SER A 33 -11.75 17.65 -6.42
N TRP A 34 -10.63 17.84 -7.11
CA TRP A 34 -9.36 17.15 -6.88
C TRP A 34 -8.23 18.16 -6.65
N ALA A 35 -7.46 17.98 -5.58
CA ALA A 35 -6.28 18.78 -5.30
C ALA A 35 -5.27 17.96 -4.48
N TYR A 36 -4.04 17.79 -5.01
CA TYR A 36 -2.96 17.15 -4.28
C TYR A 36 -2.52 18.04 -3.10
N ARG A 37 -2.70 17.54 -1.88
CA ARG A 37 -2.49 18.28 -0.63
C ARG A 37 -1.92 17.35 0.44
N SER A 38 -1.02 17.87 1.27
CA SER A 38 -0.36 17.14 2.37
C SER A 38 -1.30 16.37 3.30
N PRO A 39 -2.50 16.88 3.67
CA PRO A 39 -3.46 16.13 4.50
C PRO A 39 -3.87 14.78 3.90
N GLY A 40 -3.88 14.65 2.57
CA GLY A 40 -4.17 13.39 1.88
C GLY A 40 -3.13 12.29 2.13
N ILE A 41 -1.94 12.67 2.61
CA ILE A 41 -0.85 11.74 2.97
C ILE A 41 -0.68 11.66 4.50
N ALA A 42 -0.58 12.80 5.17
CA ALA A 42 -0.32 12.88 6.61
C ALA A 42 -1.44 12.25 7.45
N MET A 43 -2.72 12.45 7.09
CA MET A 43 -3.83 11.89 7.85
C MET A 43 -3.89 10.36 7.77
N PRO A 44 -3.76 9.71 6.59
CA PRO A 44 -3.61 8.25 6.54
C PRO A 44 -2.48 7.69 7.39
N ILE A 45 -1.31 8.33 7.40
CA ILE A 45 -0.16 7.90 8.23
C ILE A 45 -0.52 7.97 9.72
N ALA A 46 -1.10 9.09 10.15
CA ALA A 46 -1.59 9.25 11.52
C ALA A 46 -2.67 8.23 11.89
N LEU A 47 -3.56 7.88 10.95
CA LEU A 47 -4.57 6.84 11.15
C LEU A 47 -3.95 5.46 11.34
N VAL A 48 -2.94 5.08 10.56
CA VAL A 48 -2.21 3.81 10.75
C VAL A 48 -1.64 3.76 12.17
N ARG A 49 -0.95 4.82 12.60
CA ARG A 49 -0.37 4.89 13.95
C ARG A 49 -1.43 4.81 15.04
N ARG A 50 -2.52 5.56 14.90
CA ARG A 50 -3.62 5.59 15.89
C ARG A 50 -4.34 4.26 16.02
N LEU A 51 -4.57 3.56 14.91
CA LEU A 51 -5.39 2.33 14.89
C LEU A 51 -4.58 1.07 15.19
N SER A 52 -3.31 1.04 14.81
CA SER A 52 -2.45 -0.15 14.99
C SER A 52 -1.47 -0.03 16.16
N GLY A 53 -1.17 1.20 16.62
CA GLY A 53 -0.09 1.46 17.57
C GLY A 53 1.31 1.39 16.96
N LEU A 54 1.44 1.11 15.66
CA LEU A 54 2.70 0.95 14.95
C LEU A 54 3.06 2.21 14.14
N THR A 55 4.34 2.47 13.96
CA THR A 55 4.82 3.42 12.94
C THR A 55 4.43 2.93 11.54
N LEU A 56 4.45 3.83 10.54
CA LEU A 56 4.14 3.39 9.16
C LEU A 56 5.19 2.38 8.69
N ARG A 57 6.46 2.57 9.06
CA ARG A 57 7.54 1.61 8.77
C ARG A 57 7.21 0.22 9.31
N GLU A 58 6.94 0.09 10.60
CA GLU A 58 6.66 -1.22 11.22
C GLU A 58 5.42 -1.87 10.64
N TYR A 59 4.36 -1.07 10.39
CA TYR A 59 3.15 -1.56 9.76
C TYR A 59 3.42 -2.07 8.35
N ALA A 60 4.16 -1.30 7.54
CA ALA A 60 4.53 -1.69 6.19
C ALA A 60 5.44 -2.91 6.18
N GLU A 61 6.45 -2.99 7.05
CA GLU A 61 7.34 -4.15 7.19
C GLU A 61 6.52 -5.43 7.43
N ARG A 62 5.67 -5.42 8.46
CA ARG A 62 4.89 -6.59 8.89
C ARG A 62 3.80 -7.01 7.93
N PHE A 63 3.03 -6.07 7.40
CA PHE A 63 1.82 -6.37 6.64
C PHE A 63 2.00 -6.26 5.13
N PHE A 64 3.14 -5.75 4.67
CA PHE A 64 3.38 -5.50 3.24
C PHE A 64 4.76 -5.97 2.78
N PHE A 65 5.87 -5.47 3.31
CA PHE A 65 7.20 -5.87 2.83
C PHE A 65 7.50 -7.35 3.06
N GLU A 66 7.24 -7.87 4.26
CA GLU A 66 7.44 -9.29 4.57
C GLU A 66 6.54 -10.22 3.73
N PRO A 67 5.20 -10.05 3.67
CA PRO A 67 4.34 -10.93 2.87
C PRO A 67 4.66 -10.92 1.37
N TYR A 68 5.03 -9.77 0.82
CA TYR A 68 5.39 -9.62 -0.59
C TYR A 68 6.88 -9.86 -0.86
N ARG A 69 7.69 -10.16 0.15
CA ARG A 69 9.15 -10.38 0.04
C ARG A 69 9.90 -9.22 -0.60
N LEU A 70 9.55 -7.98 -0.20
CA LEU A 70 10.21 -6.75 -0.63
C LEU A 70 11.42 -6.49 0.29
N ARG A 71 12.55 -7.16 0.01
CA ARG A 71 13.71 -7.22 0.91
C ARG A 71 14.66 -6.03 0.82
N HIS A 72 14.54 -5.24 -0.24
CA HIS A 72 15.39 -4.09 -0.56
C HIS A 72 14.54 -2.82 -0.62
N THR A 73 13.49 -2.76 0.20
CA THR A 73 12.58 -1.62 0.33
C THR A 73 12.54 -1.17 1.79
N GLY A 74 12.65 0.13 2.04
CA GLY A 74 12.57 0.67 3.39
C GLY A 74 13.04 2.11 3.50
N TRP A 75 12.70 2.75 4.62
CA TRP A 75 13.06 4.13 4.91
C TRP A 75 14.53 4.24 5.32
N ARG A 76 15.22 5.29 4.88
CA ARG A 76 16.66 5.48 5.09
C ARG A 76 16.96 6.89 5.59
N THR A 77 17.74 6.94 6.66
CA THR A 77 18.16 8.17 7.36
C THR A 77 19.67 8.29 7.40
N ALA A 78 20.41 7.44 6.67
CA ALA A 78 21.86 7.49 6.51
C ALA A 78 22.24 7.30 5.03
N HIS A 79 23.40 7.83 4.64
CA HIS A 79 24.00 7.50 3.34
C HIS A 79 24.36 6.01 3.27
N HIS A 80 24.21 5.37 2.12
CA HIS A 80 24.61 3.99 1.90
C HIS A 80 25.11 3.77 0.47
N PRO A 81 26.25 3.06 0.25
CA PRO A 81 26.88 2.94 -1.06
C PRO A 81 26.04 2.23 -2.13
N HIS A 82 25.06 1.43 -1.72
CA HIS A 82 24.13 0.73 -2.63
C HIS A 82 22.82 1.51 -2.90
N LEU A 83 22.71 2.76 -2.47
CA LEU A 83 21.56 3.62 -2.75
C LEU A 83 21.91 4.66 -3.81
N ILE A 84 20.93 5.00 -4.63
CA ILE A 84 21.03 6.06 -5.64
C ILE A 84 20.22 7.24 -5.13
N TYR A 85 20.85 8.41 -5.08
CA TYR A 85 20.25 9.65 -4.58
C TYR A 85 19.91 10.59 -5.73
N ASN A 86 19.05 11.57 -5.45
CA ASN A 86 18.72 12.63 -6.40
C ASN A 86 19.99 13.45 -6.69
N ILE A 87 20.22 13.73 -7.97
CA ILE A 87 21.28 14.64 -8.39
C ILE A 87 20.72 16.06 -8.24
N CYS A 88 21.24 16.81 -7.27
CA CYS A 88 20.89 18.20 -7.03
C CYS A 88 22.17 19.04 -7.02
N ASP A 89 22.10 20.26 -7.55
CA ASP A 89 23.23 21.20 -7.51
C ASP A 89 23.45 21.66 -6.06
N GLY A 90 24.60 21.31 -5.47
CA GLY A 90 24.99 21.67 -4.10
C GLY A 90 25.02 20.50 -3.10
N GLN A 91 25.63 20.71 -1.94
CA GLN A 91 25.89 19.69 -0.91
C GLN A 91 24.63 19.11 -0.23
N ALA A 92 23.43 19.58 -0.57
CA ALA A 92 22.16 19.01 -0.10
C ALA A 92 21.71 17.82 -0.98
N GLY A 93 22.64 16.91 -1.29
CA GLY A 93 22.45 15.75 -2.16
C GLY A 93 21.86 14.52 -1.47
N TRP A 94 21.14 14.70 -0.37
CA TRP A 94 20.83 13.59 0.53
C TRP A 94 19.44 13.74 1.12
N VAL A 95 18.52 12.86 0.71
CA VAL A 95 17.11 12.65 1.18
C VAL A 95 16.28 13.88 1.62
N GLY A 96 16.71 15.13 1.37
CA GLY A 96 16.16 16.31 2.04
C GLY A 96 16.38 16.30 3.57
N PRO A 97 15.60 17.10 4.33
CA PRO A 97 15.66 17.14 5.80
C PRO A 97 15.02 15.90 6.47
N ASN A 98 15.04 14.75 5.81
CA ASN A 98 14.31 13.57 6.24
C ASN A 98 15.16 12.68 7.17
N GLU A 99 15.07 12.95 8.47
CA GLU A 99 15.80 12.27 9.54
C GLU A 99 14.99 11.16 10.25
N SER A 100 13.68 11.06 10.00
CA SER A 100 12.81 10.08 10.65
C SER A 100 12.87 8.71 9.93
N PRO A 101 13.07 7.61 10.67
CA PRO A 101 12.94 6.26 10.13
C PRO A 101 11.50 5.70 10.23
N ASP A 102 10.54 6.44 10.79
CA ASP A 102 9.21 5.91 11.14
C ASP A 102 8.26 5.76 9.95
N GLY A 103 8.71 6.19 8.78
CA GLY A 103 7.98 6.12 7.52
C GLY A 103 7.01 7.26 7.27
N ASP A 104 7.09 8.32 8.07
CA ASP A 104 6.30 9.54 7.97
C ASP A 104 6.92 10.62 7.06
N GLN A 105 8.09 10.34 6.50
CA GLN A 105 8.86 11.24 5.66
C GLN A 105 9.16 10.66 4.27
N SER A 106 9.60 11.52 3.34
CA SER A 106 9.83 11.19 1.92
C SER A 106 11.21 10.56 1.69
N ASN A 107 11.59 9.59 2.52
CA ASN A 107 12.87 8.88 2.49
C ASN A 107 12.73 7.36 2.34
N LEU A 108 11.65 6.90 1.71
CA LEU A 108 11.48 5.49 1.31
C LEU A 108 12.30 5.18 0.06
N PHE A 109 13.16 4.17 0.15
CA PHE A 109 13.88 3.62 -1.00
C PHE A 109 13.30 2.26 -1.36
N ALA A 110 13.31 1.93 -2.66
CA ALA A 110 12.93 0.63 -3.18
C ALA A 110 13.87 0.23 -4.31
N SER A 111 14.20 -1.07 -4.40
CA SER A 111 14.88 -1.60 -5.57
C SER A 111 13.91 -1.80 -6.75
N VAL A 112 14.44 -1.79 -7.97
CA VAL A 112 13.66 -2.13 -9.18
C VAL A 112 13.05 -3.53 -9.08
N GLY A 113 13.78 -4.48 -8.50
CA GLY A 113 13.31 -5.87 -8.33
C GLY A 113 12.12 -5.99 -7.38
N ASP A 114 12.12 -5.24 -6.28
CA ASP A 114 11.00 -5.20 -5.35
C ASP A 114 9.79 -4.48 -5.96
N LEU A 115 10.01 -3.36 -6.66
CA LEU A 115 8.93 -2.65 -7.35
C LEU A 115 8.27 -3.53 -8.43
N ALA A 116 9.06 -4.27 -9.21
CA ALA A 116 8.56 -5.22 -10.19
C ALA A 116 7.77 -6.37 -9.54
N ARG A 117 8.22 -6.86 -8.37
CA ARG A 117 7.54 -7.90 -7.60
C ARG A 117 6.19 -7.42 -7.08
N TRP A 118 6.14 -6.18 -6.58
CA TRP A 118 4.90 -5.54 -6.16
C TRP A 118 3.95 -5.33 -7.33
N GLY A 119 4.43 -4.77 -8.45
CA GLY A 119 3.64 -4.58 -9.67
C GLY A 119 3.08 -5.90 -10.20
N THR A 120 3.87 -6.98 -10.16
CA THR A 120 3.39 -8.34 -10.51
C THR A 120 2.34 -8.85 -9.53
N SER A 121 2.36 -8.43 -8.28
CA SER A 121 1.34 -8.82 -7.30
C SER A 121 0.01 -8.10 -7.50
N ILE A 122 0.05 -6.86 -8.04
CA ILE A 122 -1.13 -6.09 -8.43
C ILE A 122 -1.68 -6.54 -9.79
N CYS A 123 -0.81 -6.60 -10.81
CA CYS A 123 -1.19 -6.89 -12.19
C CYS A 123 -1.33 -8.40 -12.47
N GLY A 124 -0.57 -9.23 -11.76
CA GLY A 124 -0.53 -10.67 -11.94
C GLY A 124 -1.71 -11.37 -11.28
N LYS A 125 -2.89 -11.25 -11.92
CA LYS A 125 -4.12 -12.00 -11.63
C LYS A 125 -4.81 -11.60 -10.33
N ALA A 126 -5.97 -10.97 -10.46
CA ALA A 126 -7.10 -11.28 -9.59
C ALA A 126 -7.23 -12.82 -9.45
N GLY A 127 -6.73 -13.38 -8.34
CA GLY A 127 -7.10 -14.72 -7.88
C GLY A 127 -6.14 -15.90 -8.07
N ARG A 128 -4.82 -15.76 -8.30
CA ARG A 128 -3.96 -16.97 -8.37
C ARG A 128 -2.53 -16.82 -7.84
N ARG A 129 -2.37 -16.65 -6.53
CA ARG A 129 -1.23 -17.21 -5.76
C ARG A 129 -1.72 -17.74 -4.41
N THR A 130 -1.83 -19.07 -4.36
CA THR A 130 -1.59 -19.99 -3.25
C THR A 130 -1.42 -19.41 -1.83
N GLY A 131 -2.33 -19.82 -0.93
CA GLY A 131 -1.93 -20.27 0.41
C GLY A 131 -2.29 -19.39 1.60
N SER A 132 -2.20 -18.07 1.48
CA SER A 132 -2.44 -17.17 2.62
C SER A 132 -3.42 -16.08 2.23
N ARG A 133 -4.71 -16.42 2.30
CA ARG A 133 -5.75 -15.39 2.46
C ARG A 133 -5.40 -14.64 3.75
N CYS A 134 -5.07 -13.35 3.66
CA CYS A 134 -5.39 -12.43 4.75
C CYS A 134 -6.90 -12.46 4.93
N ARG A 135 -7.37 -13.41 5.74
CA ARG A 135 -8.71 -13.45 6.30
C ARG A 135 -8.58 -12.80 7.66
N LEU A 136 -9.04 -11.55 7.78
CA LEU A 136 -9.60 -11.12 9.06
C LEU A 136 -10.69 -12.14 9.43
N ALA A 137 -10.60 -12.63 10.66
CA ALA A 137 -11.34 -13.78 11.15
C ALA A 137 -12.84 -13.63 10.92
N SER A 138 -13.45 -14.68 10.37
CA SER A 138 -14.85 -14.99 10.59
C SER A 138 -14.95 -16.50 10.68
N SER A 139 -15.02 -16.98 11.93
CA SER A 139 -15.44 -18.32 12.25
C SER A 139 -16.95 -18.39 12.02
N ASN A 140 -17.39 -19.11 11.00
CA ASN A 140 -18.56 -19.99 11.11
C ASN A 140 -18.64 -20.97 9.94
N GLY A 141 -18.93 -22.21 10.29
CA GLY A 141 -18.74 -23.38 9.45
C GLY A 141 -19.76 -23.57 8.33
N SER A 142 -19.36 -24.34 7.34
CA SER A 142 -20.06 -25.57 6.93
C SER A 142 -19.36 -26.15 5.70
N SER A 143 -19.03 -27.43 5.81
CA SER A 143 -18.45 -28.27 4.78
C SER A 143 -19.45 -28.58 3.68
N ARG A 144 -19.08 -28.38 2.40
CA ARG A 144 -19.72 -29.08 1.27
C ARG A 144 -18.68 -29.65 0.32
N SER A 145 -18.78 -30.96 0.13
CA SER A 145 -17.90 -31.80 -0.69
C SER A 145 -18.08 -31.53 -2.19
N ARG A 146 -16.98 -31.59 -2.94
CA ARG A 146 -17.00 -31.55 -4.42
C ARG A 146 -17.00 -32.97 -4.97
N ARG A 147 -18.11 -33.40 -5.59
CA ARG A 147 -18.12 -34.59 -6.48
C ARG A 147 -17.46 -34.22 -7.81
N ARG A 148 -16.49 -35.04 -8.24
CA ARG A 148 -15.88 -34.99 -9.58
C ARG A 148 -16.79 -35.70 -10.58
N PHE A 149 -17.09 -35.06 -11.70
CA PHE A 149 -17.76 -35.68 -12.85
C PHE A 149 -16.68 -36.21 -13.81
N ARG A 150 -16.68 -37.52 -14.13
CA ARG A 150 -15.86 -38.14 -15.19
C ARG A 150 -16.77 -38.44 -16.37
N SER A 151 -16.46 -37.92 -17.55
CA SER A 151 -17.13 -38.26 -18.82
C SER A 151 -16.53 -39.53 -19.43
N ARG A 152 -17.36 -40.55 -19.67
CA ARG A 152 -17.02 -41.75 -20.46
C ARG A 152 -17.10 -41.42 -21.96
N ARG A 153 -16.11 -41.86 -22.76
CA ARG A 153 -16.20 -41.95 -24.23
C ARG A 153 -16.79 -43.32 -24.63
N PRO A 154 -17.62 -43.41 -25.69
CA PRO A 154 -18.12 -44.69 -26.18
C PRO A 154 -17.13 -45.33 -27.18
N GLY A 155 -17.09 -46.66 -27.15
CA GLY A 155 -16.24 -47.50 -28.00
C GLY A 155 -16.81 -47.74 -29.40
N ARG A 156 -15.97 -48.28 -30.27
CA ARG A 156 -16.33 -49.02 -31.48
C ARG A 156 -15.55 -50.34 -31.47
N GLY A 157 -16.26 -51.46 -31.49
CA GLY A 157 -15.76 -52.74 -32.02
C GLY A 157 -15.68 -52.66 -33.55
N THR A 158 -15.25 -53.65 -34.31
CA THR A 158 -15.07 -55.10 -34.09
C THR A 158 -14.22 -55.59 -35.27
N ALA A 159 -13.34 -56.55 -35.04
CA ALA A 159 -13.15 -57.79 -35.80
C ALA A 159 -12.14 -58.66 -35.02
#